data_AF-A0AAN8ZRV5-F1
#
_entry.id   AF-A0AAN8ZRV5-F1
#
_cell.length_a   1.000
_cell.length_b   1.000
_cell.length_c   1.000
_cell.angle_alpha   90.00
_cell.angle_beta   90.00
_cell.angle_gamma   90.00
#
_symmetry.space_group_name_H-M   'P 1'
#
loop_
_entity.id
_entity.type
_entity.pdbx_description
1 polymer ?
#
loop_
_entity_poly.entity_id
_entity_poly.type
_entity_poly.pdbx_seq_one_letter_code
_entity_poly.pdbx_strand_id
1 'polypeptide(L)'
;YSVGFGGKFGVQKDRQDKSAAGWDHIEKVDKHESQKDYTQGFGGKFGVQSDRQDKSAAGWDHIEKVDKHESQKDYSVGFGGKFGVQKDRQDKTALGWDHVEKVQHHESQTDHSKGFGGKFGVQMDRMDKTALGFSSEQGRVGTNYQPTKPAVEAPERATNLKAHFENLASNQEDSRLKQLEEDRKKRLESDTNLIRQERMKQNELQEEEEGRIRRQNEREAQIREERKREAMLRKQEIQNQLLQEQELEEKAKMEEQKKREALQRKSQTEPPKIPVAEPIVNPLQ
;
A
#
# COMPACT_ATOMS: atom_id res chain seq x y z
N TYR A 1 -50.09 76.31 -16.16
CA TYR A 1 -48.80 75.75 -16.59
C TYR A 1 -48.53 74.49 -15.79
N SER A 2 -48.71 73.32 -16.39
CA SER A 2 -48.57 72.02 -15.73
C SER A 2 -47.45 71.21 -16.39
N VAL A 3 -46.21 71.69 -16.31
CA VAL A 3 -45.08 71.05 -16.98
C VAL A 3 -43.95 70.86 -15.98
N GLY A 4 -43.69 69.61 -15.60
CA GLY A 4 -42.71 69.27 -14.57
C GLY A 4 -42.67 67.78 -14.21
N PHE A 5 -41.49 67.39 -13.74
CA PHE A 5 -40.91 66.05 -13.55
C PHE A 5 -41.82 65.02 -12.86
N GLY A 6 -42.53 64.22 -13.66
CA GLY A 6 -42.94 62.86 -13.30
C GLY A 6 -44.29 62.74 -12.58
N GLY A 7 -44.93 61.58 -12.76
CA GLY A 7 -46.29 61.32 -12.29
C GLY A 7 -47.37 61.87 -13.23
N LYS A 8 -48.43 62.46 -12.65
CA LYS A 8 -49.66 62.88 -13.37
C LYS A 8 -49.46 63.99 -14.42
N PHE A 9 -48.30 64.64 -14.44
CA PHE A 9 -48.00 65.79 -15.31
C PHE A 9 -47.05 65.45 -16.47
N GLY A 10 -46.73 64.17 -16.66
CA GLY A 10 -45.85 63.71 -17.74
C GLY A 10 -44.38 64.07 -17.52
N VAL A 11 -43.49 63.36 -18.21
CA VAL A 11 -42.05 63.65 -18.18
C VAL A 11 -41.69 64.35 -19.49
N GLN A 12 -41.03 65.50 -19.40
CA GLN A 12 -40.53 66.25 -20.56
C GLN A 12 -39.36 65.47 -21.20
N LYS A 13 -39.63 64.79 -22.31
CA LYS A 13 -38.63 63.98 -23.04
C LYS A 13 -37.62 64.84 -23.81
N ASP A 14 -38.01 66.06 -24.15
CA ASP A 14 -37.26 67.07 -24.89
C ASP A 14 -36.09 67.69 -24.10
N ARG A 15 -36.07 67.52 -22.77
CA ARG A 15 -34.98 67.97 -21.90
C ARG A 15 -34.12 66.83 -21.36
N GLN A 16 -34.33 65.60 -21.83
CA GLN A 16 -33.50 64.47 -21.44
C GLN A 16 -32.16 64.54 -22.18
N ASP A 17 -31.04 64.43 -21.45
CA ASP A 17 -29.72 64.33 -22.05
C ASP A 17 -29.61 63.08 -22.92
N LYS A 18 -29.00 63.19 -24.11
CA LYS A 18 -28.85 62.08 -25.06
C LYS A 18 -28.11 60.87 -24.51
N SER A 19 -27.29 61.08 -23.48
CA SER A 19 -26.51 60.03 -22.81
C SER A 19 -27.21 59.42 -21.59
N ALA A 20 -28.36 59.95 -21.17
CA ALA A 20 -29.08 59.46 -20.00
C ALA A 20 -30.01 58.31 -20.39
N ALA A 21 -29.85 57.15 -19.74
CA ALA A 21 -30.79 56.04 -19.85
C ALA A 21 -32.21 56.50 -19.45
N GLY A 22 -33.22 55.99 -20.17
CA GLY A 22 -34.63 56.33 -19.90
C GLY A 22 -35.08 55.94 -18.50
N TRP A 23 -36.13 56.59 -18.01
CA TRP A 23 -36.75 56.28 -16.72
C TRP A 23 -37.34 54.86 -16.65
N ASP A 24 -37.54 54.22 -17.81
CA ASP A 24 -37.98 52.82 -17.96
C ASP A 24 -36.81 51.82 -17.92
N HIS A 25 -35.56 52.28 -17.82
CA HIS A 25 -34.39 51.41 -17.78
C HIS A 25 -34.29 50.68 -16.44
N ILE A 26 -34.79 49.44 -16.43
CA ILE A 26 -34.58 48.49 -15.34
C ILE A 26 -33.39 47.62 -15.72
N GLU A 27 -32.23 47.92 -15.16
CA GLU A 27 -31.03 47.10 -15.32
C GLU A 27 -31.20 45.81 -14.52
N LYS A 28 -31.24 44.66 -15.22
CA LYS A 28 -31.17 43.35 -14.58
C LYS A 28 -29.72 43.09 -14.18
N VAL A 29 -29.36 43.53 -12.99
CA VAL A 29 -28.04 43.26 -12.41
C VAL A 29 -27.96 41.77 -12.06
N ASP A 30 -26.87 41.13 -12.49
CA ASP A 30 -26.60 39.75 -12.12
C ASP A 30 -26.53 39.59 -10.59
N LYS A 31 -27.12 38.51 -10.07
CA LYS A 31 -27.08 38.22 -8.63
C LYS A 31 -25.64 38.11 -8.17
N HIS A 32 -25.33 38.77 -7.05
CA HIS A 32 -24.04 38.63 -6.38
C HIS A 32 -23.80 37.16 -5.99
N GLU A 33 -22.54 36.74 -5.92
CA GLU A 33 -22.14 35.35 -5.63
C GLU A 33 -22.78 34.77 -4.36
N SER A 34 -23.11 35.61 -3.38
CA SER A 34 -23.78 35.23 -2.13
C SER A 34 -25.28 34.97 -2.26
N GLN A 35 -25.91 35.29 -3.39
CA GLN A 35 -27.34 35.05 -3.69
C GLN A 35 -27.55 33.98 -4.77
N LYS A 36 -26.47 33.38 -5.28
CA LYS A 36 -26.52 32.23 -6.18
C LYS A 36 -26.47 30.97 -5.32
N ASP A 37 -27.54 30.17 -5.34
CA ASP A 37 -27.55 28.84 -4.73
C ASP A 37 -26.52 27.96 -5.42
N TYR A 38 -25.37 27.71 -4.78
CA TYR A 38 -24.32 26.81 -5.25
C TYR A 38 -24.79 25.34 -5.14
N THR A 39 -25.76 24.98 -5.97
CA THR A 39 -26.25 23.62 -6.15
C THR A 39 -25.56 22.92 -7.32
N GLN A 40 -24.52 23.51 -7.90
CA GLN A 40 -23.78 22.97 -9.02
C GLN A 40 -22.32 22.72 -8.63
N GLY A 41 -21.84 21.48 -8.84
CA GLY A 41 -20.41 21.16 -8.87
C GLY A 41 -19.77 20.61 -7.60
N PHE A 42 -20.51 20.37 -6.51
CA PHE A 42 -19.90 19.89 -5.26
C PHE A 42 -19.68 18.37 -5.18
N GLY A 43 -20.00 17.61 -6.24
CA GLY A 43 -19.97 16.15 -6.20
C GLY A 43 -21.04 15.55 -5.28
N GLY A 44 -21.30 14.25 -5.41
CA GLY A 44 -22.43 13.59 -4.75
C GLY A 44 -23.77 13.88 -5.43
N LYS A 45 -24.79 14.28 -4.66
CA LYS A 45 -26.19 14.41 -5.13
C LYS A 45 -26.45 15.47 -6.21
N PHE A 46 -25.51 16.38 -6.44
CA PHE A 46 -25.64 17.52 -7.36
C PHE A 46 -24.84 17.37 -8.66
N GLY A 47 -24.14 16.24 -8.83
CA GLY A 47 -23.27 16.02 -9.99
C GLY A 47 -22.01 16.90 -9.96
N VAL A 48 -21.01 16.46 -10.71
CA VAL A 48 -19.79 17.24 -10.97
C VAL A 48 -19.99 17.97 -12.31
N GLN A 49 -19.67 19.26 -12.36
CA GLN A 49 -19.75 20.06 -13.59
C GLN A 49 -18.76 19.53 -14.64
N SER A 50 -19.27 18.86 -15.67
CA SER A 50 -18.45 18.25 -16.74
C SER A 50 -17.72 19.30 -17.60
N ASP A 51 -18.26 20.51 -17.65
CA ASP A 51 -17.74 21.68 -18.36
C ASP A 51 -16.46 22.26 -17.74
N ARG A 52 -16.15 21.92 -16.48
CA ARG A 52 -14.90 22.29 -15.80
C ARG A 52 -13.92 21.14 -15.63
N GLN A 53 -14.25 19.96 -16.17
CA GLN A 53 -13.33 18.84 -16.15
C GLN A 53 -12.18 19.11 -17.12
N ASP A 54 -10.96 19.04 -16.62
CA ASP A 54 -9.76 19.13 -17.45
C ASP A 54 -9.81 18.00 -18.49
N LYS A 55 -9.53 18.30 -19.75
CA LYS A 55 -9.49 17.31 -20.85
C LYS A 55 -8.50 16.18 -20.57
N SER A 56 -7.52 16.46 -19.71
CA SER A 56 -6.46 15.55 -19.31
C SER A 56 -6.83 14.67 -18.10
N ALA A 57 -7.90 15.01 -17.38
CA ALA A 57 -8.30 14.31 -16.17
C ALA A 57 -9.15 13.08 -16.50
N ALA A 58 -8.62 11.90 -16.17
CA ALA A 58 -9.39 10.66 -16.17
C ALA A 58 -10.65 10.85 -15.31
N GLY A 59 -11.81 10.46 -15.84
CA GLY A 59 -13.09 10.62 -15.14
C GLY A 59 -13.13 9.88 -13.81
N TRP A 60 -14.06 10.27 -12.93
CA TRP A 60 -14.26 9.63 -11.63
C TRP A 60 -14.65 8.14 -11.73
N ASP A 61 -15.09 7.70 -12.90
CA ASP A 61 -15.40 6.29 -13.21
C ASP A 61 -14.16 5.48 -13.64
N HIS A 62 -12.97 6.10 -13.72
CA HIS A 62 -11.73 5.40 -14.09
C HIS A 62 -11.25 4.51 -12.94
N ILE A 63 -11.79 3.29 -12.89
CA ILE A 63 -11.29 2.22 -12.03
C ILE A 63 -10.19 1.50 -12.81
N GLU A 64 -8.95 1.92 -12.59
CA GLU A 64 -7.79 1.19 -13.10
C GLU A 64 -7.68 -0.15 -12.35
N LYS A 65 -7.95 -1.26 -13.04
CA LYS A 65 -7.63 -2.58 -12.52
C LYS A 65 -6.11 -2.75 -12.60
N VAL A 66 -5.44 -2.32 -11.53
CA VAL A 66 -4.01 -2.54 -11.36
C VAL A 66 -3.76 -4.04 -11.36
N ASP A 67 -2.90 -4.49 -12.26
CA ASP A 67 -2.48 -5.88 -12.32
C ASP A 67 -1.88 -6.30 -10.96
N LYS A 68 -2.30 -7.46 -10.47
CA LYS A 68 -1.76 -8.00 -9.22
C LYS A 68 -0.23 -8.14 -9.34
N HIS A 69 0.48 -7.60 -8.35
CA HIS A 69 1.93 -7.75 -8.23
C HIS A 69 2.30 -9.25 -8.26
N GLU A 70 3.49 -9.59 -8.79
CA GLU A 70 3.93 -10.97 -8.99
C GLU A 70 3.87 -11.81 -7.70
N SER A 71 4.08 -11.19 -6.54
CA SER A 71 3.95 -11.84 -5.21
C SER A 71 2.51 -12.21 -4.81
N GLN A 72 1.49 -11.68 -5.50
CA GLN A 72 0.07 -11.99 -5.28
C GLN A 72 -0.51 -12.93 -6.34
N LYS A 73 0.28 -13.29 -7.35
CA LYS A 73 -0.05 -14.35 -8.32
C LYS A 73 0.57 -15.65 -7.78
N ASP A 74 -0.18 -16.75 -7.87
CA ASP A 74 0.27 -18.05 -7.36
C ASP A 74 1.72 -18.32 -7.81
N TYR A 75 2.59 -18.67 -6.85
CA TYR A 75 4.04 -18.95 -6.97
C TYR A 75 4.39 -20.15 -7.88
N SER A 76 3.58 -20.36 -8.91
CA SER A 76 3.68 -21.36 -9.97
C SER A 76 4.75 -21.02 -11.02
N VAL A 77 5.51 -19.93 -10.84
CA VAL A 77 6.54 -19.51 -11.80
C VAL A 77 7.79 -19.03 -11.05
N GLY A 78 8.95 -19.65 -11.30
CA GLY A 78 10.26 -19.05 -10.99
C GLY A 78 11.16 -19.76 -9.98
N PHE A 79 10.66 -20.69 -9.17
CA PHE A 79 11.52 -21.49 -8.29
C PHE A 79 11.79 -22.86 -8.94
N GLY A 80 13.01 -23.04 -9.46
CA GLY A 80 13.44 -24.29 -10.09
C GLY A 80 13.02 -25.53 -9.28
N GLY A 81 12.46 -26.52 -9.97
CA GLY A 81 11.74 -27.65 -9.37
C GLY A 81 10.58 -28.09 -10.28
N LYS A 82 9.41 -28.37 -9.69
CA LYS A 82 8.22 -28.87 -10.41
C LYS A 82 7.63 -27.92 -11.47
N PHE A 83 7.91 -26.62 -11.38
CA PHE A 83 7.29 -25.59 -12.23
C PHE A 83 8.23 -25.01 -13.31
N GLY A 84 9.45 -25.55 -13.43
CA GLY A 84 10.45 -25.06 -14.38
C GLY A 84 11.03 -23.69 -13.99
N VAL A 85 12.17 -23.36 -14.61
CA VAL A 85 12.82 -22.06 -14.45
C VAL A 85 12.29 -21.10 -15.50
N GLN A 86 12.02 -19.85 -15.11
CA GLN A 86 11.60 -18.77 -16.00
C GLN A 86 12.65 -18.52 -17.09
N LYS A 87 12.29 -18.84 -18.35
CA LYS A 87 13.18 -18.66 -19.51
C LYS A 87 13.28 -17.19 -19.96
N ASP A 88 12.28 -16.39 -19.66
CA ASP A 88 12.20 -14.96 -19.97
C ASP A 88 13.19 -14.11 -19.15
N ARG A 89 13.58 -14.59 -17.97
CA ARG A 89 14.58 -13.95 -17.11
C ARG A 89 15.98 -14.53 -17.24
N GLN A 90 16.17 -15.47 -18.17
CA GLN A 90 17.50 -15.98 -18.47
C GLN A 90 18.27 -14.91 -19.23
N ASP A 91 19.46 -14.57 -18.73
CA ASP A 91 20.36 -13.68 -19.44
C ASP A 91 20.70 -14.26 -20.82
N LYS A 92 20.74 -13.42 -21.85
CA LYS A 92 21.09 -13.82 -23.23
C LYS A 92 22.47 -14.45 -23.31
N THR A 93 23.35 -14.12 -22.37
CA THR A 93 24.71 -14.65 -22.29
C THR A 93 24.83 -15.87 -21.37
N ALA A 94 23.79 -16.19 -20.58
CA ALA A 94 23.83 -17.32 -19.67
C ALA A 94 23.55 -18.62 -20.44
N LEU A 95 24.56 -19.49 -20.45
CA LEU A 95 24.42 -20.88 -20.89
C LEU A 95 23.35 -21.56 -20.01
N GLY A 96 22.44 -22.32 -20.63
CA GLY A 96 21.29 -22.90 -19.94
C GLY A 96 21.68 -23.86 -18.81
N TRP A 97 20.71 -24.19 -17.96
CA TRP A 97 20.92 -25.11 -16.83
C TRP A 97 21.39 -26.52 -17.23
N ASP A 98 21.13 -26.92 -18.47
CA ASP A 98 21.59 -28.20 -19.04
C ASP A 98 23.04 -28.14 -19.59
N HIS A 99 23.68 -26.96 -19.56
CA HIS A 99 25.03 -26.78 -20.09
C HIS A 99 26.08 -27.35 -19.14
N VAL A 100 26.56 -28.54 -19.46
CA VAL A 100 27.70 -29.17 -18.78
C VAL A 100 28.95 -28.94 -19.61
N GLU A 101 29.75 -27.96 -19.21
CA GLU A 101 31.06 -27.72 -19.82
C GLU A 101 32.07 -28.75 -19.32
N LYS A 102 32.66 -29.53 -20.23
CA LYS A 102 33.81 -30.38 -19.89
C LYS A 102 35.04 -29.48 -19.80
N VAL A 103 35.36 -29.05 -18.59
CA VAL A 103 36.58 -28.30 -18.29
C VAL A 103 37.79 -29.11 -18.76
N GLN A 104 38.67 -28.50 -19.55
CA GLN A 104 39.94 -29.11 -19.94
C GLN A 104 40.75 -29.44 -18.68
N HIS A 105 41.32 -30.64 -18.62
CA HIS A 105 42.17 -31.02 -17.50
C HIS A 105 43.36 -30.05 -17.40
N HIS A 106 43.58 -29.52 -16.19
CA HIS A 106 44.77 -28.73 -15.88
C HIS A 106 46.02 -29.58 -16.16
N GLU A 107 47.14 -28.95 -16.53
CA GLU A 107 48.38 -29.65 -16.94
C GLU A 107 48.83 -30.69 -15.91
N SER A 108 48.66 -30.41 -14.61
CA SER A 108 48.96 -31.36 -13.53
C SER A 108 48.09 -32.63 -13.49
N GLN A 109 46.94 -32.65 -14.17
CA GLN A 109 46.06 -33.81 -14.34
C GLN A 109 46.26 -34.49 -15.70
N THR A 110 46.98 -33.87 -16.63
CA THR A 110 47.34 -34.51 -17.90
C THR A 110 48.59 -35.36 -17.71
N ASP A 111 48.52 -36.62 -18.10
CA ASP A 111 49.65 -37.54 -18.00
C ASP A 111 50.78 -37.07 -18.93
N HIS A 112 51.84 -36.51 -18.33
CA HIS A 112 53.05 -36.08 -19.04
C HIS A 112 53.96 -37.27 -19.45
N SER A 113 53.40 -38.47 -19.57
CA SER A 113 54.07 -39.68 -20.06
C SER A 113 54.47 -39.65 -21.54
N LYS A 114 54.22 -38.56 -22.26
CA LYS A 114 54.64 -38.37 -23.66
C LYS A 114 55.68 -37.26 -23.78
N GLY A 115 56.88 -37.62 -24.24
CA GLY A 115 57.92 -36.66 -24.64
C GLY A 115 58.97 -36.35 -23.57
N PHE A 116 58.82 -36.86 -22.34
CA PHE A 116 59.84 -36.77 -21.31
C PHE A 116 60.81 -37.95 -21.47
N GLY A 117 61.90 -37.73 -22.21
CA GLY A 117 62.88 -38.77 -22.53
C GLY A 117 63.36 -39.58 -21.31
N GLY A 118 63.71 -40.85 -21.52
CA GLY A 118 63.99 -41.83 -20.46
C GLY A 118 62.98 -42.98 -20.49
N LYS A 119 62.40 -43.35 -19.34
CA LYS A 119 61.49 -44.51 -19.19
C LYS A 119 60.14 -44.35 -19.93
N PHE A 120 59.76 -43.12 -20.30
CA PHE A 120 58.46 -42.81 -20.91
C PHE A 120 58.49 -42.62 -22.42
N GLY A 121 59.65 -42.85 -23.05
CA GLY A 121 59.81 -42.77 -24.50
C GLY A 121 59.85 -41.33 -25.02
N VAL A 122 60.72 -41.10 -26.00
CA VAL A 122 60.77 -39.82 -26.70
C VAL A 122 59.72 -39.85 -27.82
N GLN A 123 59.08 -38.72 -28.09
CA GLN A 123 58.14 -38.58 -29.20
C GLN A 123 58.89 -38.69 -30.54
N MET A 124 58.63 -39.77 -31.28
CA MET A 124 59.32 -40.10 -32.54
C MET A 124 58.84 -39.24 -33.73
N ASP A 125 57.63 -38.69 -33.66
CA ASP A 125 57.02 -37.86 -34.70
C ASP A 125 57.67 -36.48 -34.84
N ARG A 126 58.30 -35.99 -33.76
CA ARG A 126 58.99 -34.69 -33.70
C ARG A 126 60.51 -34.80 -33.66
N MET A 127 61.07 -35.99 -33.84
CA MET A 127 62.52 -36.15 -33.98
C MET A 127 62.99 -35.59 -35.33
N ASP A 128 64.03 -34.75 -35.29
CA ASP A 128 64.72 -34.33 -36.50
C ASP A 128 65.43 -35.54 -37.15
N LYS A 129 65.55 -35.55 -38.48
CA LYS A 129 66.16 -36.65 -39.24
C LYS A 129 67.63 -36.89 -38.89
N THR A 130 68.25 -35.91 -38.24
CA THR A 130 69.66 -35.93 -37.83
C THR A 130 69.86 -36.34 -36.36
N ALA A 131 68.78 -36.48 -35.58
CA ALA A 131 68.85 -36.80 -34.16
C ALA A 131 69.18 -38.28 -33.93
N LEU A 132 70.31 -38.55 -33.25
CA LEU A 132 70.68 -39.89 -32.78
C LEU A 132 69.78 -40.28 -31.60
N GLY A 133 69.06 -41.40 -31.72
CA GLY A 133 68.16 -41.90 -30.67
C GLY A 133 68.93 -42.37 -29.42
N PHE A 134 68.34 -42.22 -28.24
CA PHE A 134 68.96 -42.63 -26.96
C PHE A 134 69.35 -44.13 -26.89
N SER A 135 68.80 -44.98 -27.76
CA SER A 135 69.16 -46.40 -27.90
C SER A 135 70.33 -46.68 -28.85
N SER A 136 70.88 -45.67 -29.54
CA SER A 136 72.13 -45.88 -30.27
C SER A 136 73.26 -45.97 -29.24
N GLU A 137 73.77 -47.17 -29.01
CA GLU A 137 74.93 -47.42 -28.16
C GLU A 137 76.08 -46.52 -28.59
N GLN A 138 76.28 -45.43 -27.85
CA GLN A 138 77.49 -44.66 -27.89
C GLN A 138 78.56 -45.58 -27.32
N GLY A 139 79.44 -46.10 -28.19
CA GLY A 139 80.61 -46.86 -27.77
C GLY A 139 81.30 -46.11 -26.63
N ARG A 140 81.53 -46.79 -25.49
CA ARG A 140 82.15 -46.19 -24.32
C ARG A 140 83.47 -45.54 -24.73
N VAL A 141 83.49 -44.22 -24.87
CA VAL A 141 84.72 -43.43 -24.85
C VAL A 141 85.23 -43.48 -23.42
N GLY A 142 86.10 -44.45 -23.15
CA GLY A 142 86.69 -44.68 -21.85
C GLY A 142 87.62 -43.54 -21.46
N THR A 143 87.08 -42.53 -20.78
CA THR A 143 87.90 -41.62 -19.98
C THR A 143 87.99 -42.20 -18.57
N ASN A 144 89.18 -42.64 -18.17
CA ASN A 144 89.53 -43.04 -16.79
C ASN A 144 89.53 -41.82 -15.86
N TYR A 145 88.39 -41.13 -15.75
CA TYR A 145 88.20 -40.04 -14.80
C TYR A 145 87.37 -40.56 -13.64
N GLN A 146 88.01 -40.70 -12.47
CA GLN A 146 87.33 -40.91 -11.20
C GLN A 146 87.06 -39.52 -10.60
N PRO A 147 85.80 -39.05 -10.52
CA PRO A 147 85.50 -37.82 -9.81
C PRO A 147 85.80 -38.04 -8.32
N THR A 148 86.86 -37.42 -7.81
CA THR A 148 87.10 -37.31 -6.39
C THR A 148 85.99 -36.43 -5.80
N LYS A 149 84.99 -37.04 -5.18
CA LYS A 149 84.00 -36.31 -4.37
C LYS A 149 84.76 -35.70 -3.19
N PRO A 150 84.91 -34.37 -3.09
CA PRO A 150 85.40 -33.78 -1.85
C PRO A 150 84.39 -34.12 -0.76
N ALA A 151 84.86 -34.67 0.36
CA ALA A 151 84.06 -34.83 1.56
C ALA A 151 83.79 -33.42 2.11
N VAL A 152 82.72 -32.79 1.61
CA VAL A 152 82.18 -31.58 2.20
C VAL A 152 81.40 -32.04 3.43
N GLU A 153 81.99 -31.85 4.61
CA GLU A 153 81.25 -31.88 5.86
C GLU A 153 80.04 -30.96 5.69
N ALA A 154 78.83 -31.53 5.79
CA ALA A 154 77.59 -30.81 5.54
C ALA A 154 77.61 -29.52 6.37
N PRO A 155 77.43 -28.33 5.78
CA PRO A 155 77.53 -27.10 6.54
C PRO A 155 76.33 -27.06 7.49
N GLU A 156 76.57 -27.24 8.79
CA GLU A 156 75.56 -27.11 9.86
C GLU A 156 74.84 -25.74 9.84
N ARG A 157 75.32 -24.79 9.04
CA ARG A 157 74.68 -23.49 8.78
C ARG A 157 73.51 -23.54 7.80
N ALA A 158 73.39 -24.57 6.95
CA ALA A 158 72.30 -24.69 5.99
C ALA A 158 70.98 -25.17 6.63
N THR A 159 71.04 -25.88 7.76
CA THR A 159 69.85 -26.33 8.51
C THR A 159 69.16 -25.18 9.25
N ASN A 160 69.93 -24.22 9.76
CA ASN A 160 69.39 -23.03 10.46
C ASN A 160 68.62 -22.08 9.54
N LEU A 161 69.04 -21.95 8.27
CA LEU A 161 68.29 -21.15 7.29
C LEU A 161 66.98 -21.82 6.89
N LYS A 162 66.98 -23.15 6.71
CA LYS A 162 65.75 -23.90 6.45
C LYS A 162 64.75 -23.76 7.60
N ALA A 163 65.21 -23.89 8.84
CA ALA A 163 64.37 -23.67 10.03
C ALA A 163 63.83 -22.24 10.14
N HIS A 164 64.63 -21.23 9.77
CA HIS A 164 64.18 -19.83 9.75
C HIS A 164 63.08 -19.60 8.69
N PHE A 165 63.24 -20.17 7.48
CA PHE A 165 62.23 -20.05 6.42
C PHE A 165 60.95 -20.84 6.72
N GLU A 166 61.05 -22.03 7.31
CA GLU A 166 59.88 -22.78 7.75
C GLU A 166 59.11 -22.05 8.87
N ASN A 167 59.80 -21.43 9.82
CA ASN A 167 59.15 -20.60 10.85
C ASN A 167 58.53 -19.33 10.26
N LEU A 168 59.19 -18.67 9.30
CA LEU A 168 58.63 -17.46 8.66
C LEU A 168 57.39 -17.80 7.83
N ALA A 169 57.41 -18.90 7.08
CA ALA A 169 56.25 -19.37 6.32
C ALA A 169 55.08 -19.73 7.25
N SER A 170 55.36 -20.49 8.33
CA SER A 170 54.33 -20.86 9.32
C SER A 170 53.72 -19.63 10.01
N ASN A 171 54.55 -18.64 10.40
CA ASN A 171 54.07 -17.40 11.01
C ASN A 171 53.23 -16.55 10.04
N GLN A 172 53.56 -16.55 8.74
CA GLN A 172 52.78 -15.86 7.71
C GLN A 172 51.45 -16.55 7.45
N GLU A 173 51.43 -17.88 7.43
CA GLU A 173 50.20 -18.68 7.30
C GLU A 173 49.29 -18.47 8.51
N ASP A 174 49.81 -18.55 9.73
CA ASP A 174 49.05 -18.31 10.96
C ASP A 174 48.47 -16.89 11.02
N SER A 175 49.24 -15.89 10.58
CA SER A 175 48.77 -14.50 10.53
C SER A 175 47.64 -14.30 9.51
N ARG A 176 47.74 -14.95 8.34
CA ARG A 176 46.70 -14.91 7.30
C ARG A 176 45.45 -15.67 7.73
N LEU A 177 45.59 -16.82 8.38
CA LEU A 177 44.49 -17.59 8.94
C LEU A 177 43.75 -16.80 10.02
N LYS A 178 44.47 -16.15 10.94
CA LYS A 178 43.88 -15.26 11.95
C LYS A 178 43.10 -14.09 11.32
N GLN A 179 43.66 -13.45 10.29
CA GLN A 179 42.96 -12.38 9.57
C GLN A 179 41.68 -12.89 8.88
N LEU A 180 41.73 -14.04 8.23
CA LEU A 180 40.58 -14.69 7.60
C LEU A 180 39.49 -15.06 8.62
N GLU A 181 39.87 -15.58 9.78
CA GLU A 181 38.95 -15.90 10.87
C GLU A 181 38.31 -14.65 11.46
N GLU A 182 39.07 -13.59 11.69
CA GLU A 182 38.55 -12.30 12.15
C GLU A 182 37.57 -11.69 11.14
N ASP A 183 37.90 -11.71 9.85
CA ASP A 183 37.00 -11.20 8.81
C ASP A 183 35.73 -12.04 8.71
N ARG A 184 35.84 -13.37 8.83
CA ARG A 184 34.68 -14.26 8.88
C ARG A 184 33.82 -13.97 10.11
N LYS A 185 34.44 -13.75 11.28
CA LYS A 185 33.74 -13.42 12.53
C LYS A 185 33.03 -12.06 12.42
N LYS A 186 33.68 -11.04 11.86
CA LYS A 186 33.07 -9.72 11.61
C LYS A 186 31.86 -9.81 10.68
N ARG A 187 31.94 -10.63 9.62
CA ARG A 187 30.79 -10.87 8.72
C ARG A 187 29.63 -11.53 9.46
N LEU A 188 29.90 -12.58 10.24
CA LEU A 188 28.86 -13.25 11.05
C LEU A 188 28.25 -12.32 12.10
N GLU A 189 29.06 -11.49 12.77
CA GLU A 189 28.57 -10.48 13.72
C GLU A 189 27.73 -9.40 13.02
N SER A 190 28.14 -8.95 11.84
CA SER A 190 27.34 -8.01 11.04
C SER A 190 26.00 -8.62 10.62
N ASP A 191 26.00 -9.85 10.11
CA ASP A 191 24.78 -10.54 9.67
C ASP A 191 23.82 -10.80 10.84
N THR A 192 24.34 -11.23 11.99
CA THR A 192 23.53 -11.46 13.19
C THR A 192 22.95 -10.15 13.74
N ASN A 193 23.72 -9.05 13.74
CA ASN A 193 23.24 -7.74 14.12
C ASN A 193 22.17 -7.21 13.17
N LEU A 194 22.33 -7.43 11.84
CA LEU A 194 21.33 -7.05 10.85
C LEU A 194 20.01 -7.80 11.07
N ILE A 195 20.07 -9.14 11.22
CA ILE A 195 18.89 -9.96 11.50
C ILE A 195 18.20 -9.51 12.80
N ARG A 196 18.97 -9.17 13.83
CA ARG A 196 18.42 -8.64 15.09
C ARG A 196 17.74 -7.30 14.87
N GLN A 197 18.33 -6.38 14.12
CA GLN A 197 17.73 -5.09 13.80
C GLN A 197 16.45 -5.24 12.98
N GLU A 198 16.44 -6.12 11.98
CA GLU A 198 15.24 -6.40 11.17
C GLU A 198 14.11 -6.97 12.02
N ARG A 199 14.41 -7.91 12.92
CA ARG A 199 13.42 -8.45 13.87
C ARG A 199 12.86 -7.37 14.80
N MET A 200 13.72 -6.49 15.31
CA MET A 200 13.26 -5.37 16.16
C MET A 200 12.32 -4.43 15.38
N LYS A 201 12.67 -4.07 14.14
CA LYS A 201 11.80 -3.25 13.27
C LYS A 201 10.47 -3.94 12.98
N GLN A 202 10.47 -5.25 12.72
CA GLN A 202 9.23 -5.99 12.52
C GLN A 202 8.35 -6.01 13.77
N ASN A 203 8.94 -6.25 14.95
CA ASN A 203 8.19 -6.21 16.20
C ASN A 203 7.62 -4.81 16.48
N GLU A 204 8.39 -3.75 16.23
CA GLU A 204 7.92 -2.36 16.41
C GLU A 204 6.75 -2.02 15.48
N LEU A 205 6.82 -2.45 14.21
CA LEU A 205 5.71 -2.30 13.26
C LEU A 205 4.46 -3.09 13.71
N GLN A 206 4.64 -4.31 14.21
CA GLN A 206 3.54 -5.12 14.74
C GLN A 206 2.89 -4.45 15.96
N GLU A 207 3.68 -3.96 16.91
CA GLU A 207 3.18 -3.24 18.08
C GLU A 207 2.44 -1.96 17.68
N GLU A 208 2.92 -1.24 16.66
CA GLU A 208 2.26 -0.05 16.16
C GLU A 208 0.91 -0.37 15.48
N GLU A 209 0.84 -1.43 14.68
CA GLU A 209 -0.39 -1.91 14.05
C GLU A 209 -1.40 -2.38 15.11
N GLU A 210 -0.97 -3.18 16.08
CA GLU A 210 -1.81 -3.61 17.20
C GLU A 210 -2.32 -2.40 18.01
N GLY A 211 -1.46 -1.41 18.25
CA GLY A 211 -1.83 -0.15 18.89
C GLY A 211 -2.84 0.67 18.07
N ARG A 212 -2.77 0.65 16.74
CA ARG A 212 -3.77 1.28 15.85
C ARG A 212 -5.11 0.53 15.94
N ILE A 213 -5.10 -0.79 15.84
CA ILE A 213 -6.30 -1.63 15.95
C ILE A 213 -6.96 -1.45 17.32
N ARG A 214 -6.18 -1.44 18.40
CA ARG A 214 -6.69 -1.23 19.76
C ARG A 214 -7.38 0.13 19.90
N ARG A 215 -6.76 1.20 19.41
CA ARG A 215 -7.37 2.55 19.42
C ARG A 215 -8.66 2.60 18.58
N GLN A 216 -8.71 1.90 17.46
CA GLN A 216 -9.91 1.81 16.64
C GLN A 216 -11.03 1.06 17.38
N ASN A 217 -10.72 -0.09 17.98
CA ASN A 217 -11.67 -0.87 18.78
C ASN A 217 -12.19 -0.08 19.99
N GLU A 218 -11.32 0.68 20.68
CA GLU A 218 -11.73 1.55 21.78
C GLU A 218 -12.68 2.67 21.31
N ARG A 219 -12.40 3.30 20.17
CA ARG A 219 -13.31 4.30 19.56
C ARG A 219 -14.65 3.69 19.16
N GLU A 220 -14.63 2.50 18.53
CA GLU A 220 -15.86 1.79 18.16
C GLU A 220 -16.68 1.39 19.39
N ALA A 221 -16.03 0.96 20.47
CA ALA A 221 -16.69 0.65 21.74
C ALA A 221 -17.34 1.90 22.36
N GLN A 222 -16.65 3.06 22.32
CA GLN A 222 -17.22 4.33 22.79
C GLN A 222 -18.45 4.74 21.97
N ILE A 223 -18.37 4.69 20.64
CA ILE A 223 -19.50 4.98 19.73
C ILE A 223 -20.66 4.01 20.01
N ARG A 224 -20.37 2.74 20.28
CA ARG A 224 -21.39 1.74 20.60
C ARG A 224 -22.09 2.04 21.91
N GLU A 225 -21.37 2.44 22.94
CA GLU A 225 -21.94 2.84 24.22
C GLU A 225 -22.74 4.15 24.11
N GLU A 226 -22.27 5.12 23.33
CA GLU A 226 -23.00 6.36 23.05
C GLU A 226 -24.33 6.06 22.33
N ARG A 227 -24.32 5.23 21.29
CA ARG A 227 -25.54 4.78 20.61
C ARG A 227 -26.51 4.06 21.54
N LYS A 228 -26.00 3.24 22.48
CA LYS A 228 -26.85 2.59 23.50
C LYS A 228 -27.49 3.62 24.43
N ARG A 229 -26.75 4.64 24.87
CA ARG A 229 -27.27 5.73 25.71
C ARG A 229 -28.33 6.54 24.97
N GLU A 230 -28.06 6.91 23.72
CA GLU A 230 -29.01 7.63 22.86
C GLU A 230 -30.29 6.82 22.64
N ALA A 231 -30.18 5.51 22.37
CA ALA A 231 -31.33 4.64 22.24
C ALA A 231 -32.15 4.54 23.54
N MET A 232 -31.49 4.53 24.69
CA MET A 232 -32.16 4.52 26.00
C MET A 232 -32.91 5.83 26.27
N LEU A 233 -32.26 6.98 26.00
CA LEU A 233 -32.89 8.30 26.12
C LEU A 233 -34.10 8.42 25.19
N ARG A 234 -33.95 8.03 23.93
CA ARG A 234 -35.05 8.02 22.96
C ARG A 234 -36.20 7.13 23.41
N LYS A 235 -35.92 5.97 24.00
CA LYS A 235 -36.95 5.08 24.56
C LYS A 235 -37.69 5.76 25.72
N GLN A 236 -36.99 6.48 26.58
CA GLN A 236 -37.58 7.22 27.69
C GLN A 236 -38.44 8.40 27.19
N GLU A 237 -37.96 9.14 26.19
CA GLU A 237 -38.71 10.22 25.54
C GLU A 237 -40.02 9.72 24.94
N ILE A 238 -39.99 8.60 24.22
CA ILE A 238 -41.19 7.96 23.67
C ILE A 238 -42.16 7.58 24.78
N GLN A 239 -41.66 7.02 25.90
CA GLN A 239 -42.50 6.70 27.06
C GLN A 239 -43.18 7.94 27.65
N ASN A 240 -42.43 9.04 27.78
CA ASN A 240 -42.96 10.30 28.31
C ASN A 240 -44.00 10.92 27.36
N GLN A 241 -43.76 10.85 26.05
CA GLN A 241 -44.73 11.31 25.03
C GLN A 241 -46.02 10.49 25.11
N LEU A 242 -45.91 9.17 25.23
CA LEU A 242 -47.07 8.28 25.36
C LEU A 242 -47.89 8.60 26.63
N LEU A 243 -47.20 8.89 27.74
CA LEU A 243 -47.85 9.27 29.00
C LEU A 243 -48.57 10.62 28.88
N GLN A 244 -47.94 11.62 28.24
CA GLN A 244 -48.60 12.90 27.97
C GLN A 244 -49.83 12.75 27.07
N GLU A 245 -49.74 11.90 26.06
CA GLU A 245 -50.87 11.63 25.16
C GLU A 245 -52.03 10.97 25.92
N GLN A 246 -51.74 10.01 26.80
CA GLN A 246 -52.75 9.42 27.70
C GLN A 246 -53.40 10.46 28.63
N GLU A 247 -52.61 11.35 29.25
CA GLU A 247 -53.14 12.42 30.10
C GLU A 247 -54.03 13.40 29.32
N LEU A 248 -53.66 13.74 28.08
CA LEU A 248 -54.47 14.59 27.22
C LEU A 248 -55.77 13.89 26.82
N GLU A 249 -55.72 12.60 26.51
CA GLU A 249 -56.89 11.81 26.17
C GLU A 249 -57.86 11.67 27.36
N GLU A 250 -57.34 11.46 28.58
CA GLU A 250 -58.15 11.47 29.81
C GLU A 250 -58.78 12.83 30.08
N LYS A 251 -58.01 13.92 29.93
CA LYS A 251 -58.55 15.28 30.07
C LYS A 251 -59.67 15.55 29.06
N ALA A 252 -59.49 15.12 27.80
CA ALA A 252 -60.50 15.26 26.76
C ALA A 252 -61.77 14.47 27.10
N LYS A 253 -61.64 13.22 27.58
CA LYS A 253 -62.78 12.39 28.04
C LYS A 253 -63.52 13.04 29.21
N MET A 254 -62.79 13.58 30.19
CA MET A 254 -63.36 14.30 31.33
C MET A 254 -64.09 15.58 30.90
N GLU A 255 -63.52 16.34 29.95
CA GLU A 255 -64.17 17.54 29.41
C GLU A 255 -65.44 17.18 28.62
N GLU A 256 -65.41 16.10 27.83
CA GLU A 256 -66.58 15.60 27.12
C GLU A 256 -67.68 15.15 28.09
N GLN A 257 -67.33 14.44 29.17
CA GLN A 257 -68.28 14.09 30.23
C GLN A 257 -68.90 15.33 30.87
N LYS A 258 -68.10 16.33 31.23
CA LYS A 258 -68.60 17.61 31.76
C LYS A 258 -69.53 18.31 30.79
N LYS A 259 -69.22 18.31 29.48
CA LYS A 259 -70.10 18.86 28.44
C LYS A 259 -71.42 18.10 28.35
N ARG A 260 -71.39 16.76 28.41
CA ARG A 260 -72.60 15.90 28.41
C ARG A 260 -73.46 16.14 29.66
N GLU A 261 -72.86 16.22 30.84
CA GLU A 261 -73.57 16.55 32.10
C GLU A 261 -74.18 17.96 32.06
N ALA A 262 -73.44 18.95 31.53
CA ALA A 262 -73.96 20.30 31.36
C ALA A 262 -75.15 20.34 30.39
N LEU A 263 -75.13 19.55 29.32
CA LEU A 263 -76.25 19.40 28.39
C LEU A 263 -77.47 18.76 29.05
N GLN A 264 -77.26 17.70 29.84
CA GLN A 264 -78.32 17.05 30.63
C GLN A 264 -78.94 18.01 31.65
N ARG A 265 -78.13 18.78 32.39
CA ARG A 265 -78.63 19.82 33.30
C ARG A 265 -79.46 20.88 32.58
N LYS A 266 -79.03 21.33 31.40
CA LYS A 266 -79.82 22.28 30.57
C LYS A 266 -81.17 21.71 30.14
N SER A 267 -81.22 20.43 29.77
CA SER A 267 -82.49 19.77 29.40
C SER A 267 -83.46 19.59 30.58
N GLN A 268 -82.96 19.61 31.82
CA GLN A 268 -83.79 19.52 33.04
C GLN A 268 -84.27 20.88 33.56
N THR A 269 -83.65 21.98 33.14
CA THR A 269 -84.01 23.36 33.58
C THR A 269 -84.84 24.14 32.57
N GLU A 270 -85.05 23.62 31.34
CA GLU A 270 -86.05 24.18 30.45
C GLU A 270 -87.46 23.83 30.95
N PRO A 271 -88.32 24.82 31.26
CA PRO A 271 -89.68 24.55 31.68
C PRO A 271 -90.42 23.82 30.56
N PRO A 272 -91.31 22.85 30.88
CA PRO A 272 -92.12 22.20 29.85
C PRO A 272 -92.85 23.29 29.06
N LYS A 273 -92.68 23.30 27.74
CA LYS A 273 -93.56 24.07 26.85
C LYS A 273 -94.97 23.57 27.09
N ILE A 274 -95.73 24.31 27.89
CA ILE A 274 -97.15 24.10 28.08
C ILE A 274 -97.76 24.23 26.67
N PRO A 275 -98.38 23.19 26.11
CA PRO A 275 -99.17 23.37 24.90
C PRO A 275 -100.30 24.34 25.27
N VAL A 276 -100.28 25.52 24.65
CA VAL A 276 -101.40 26.46 24.74
C VAL A 276 -102.61 25.73 24.21
N ALA A 277 -103.54 25.38 25.10
CA ALA A 277 -104.81 24.79 24.73
C ALA A 277 -105.57 25.81 23.87
N GLU A 278 -105.86 25.43 22.63
CA GLU A 278 -106.80 26.14 21.78
C GLU A 278 -108.18 26.14 22.48
N PRO A 279 -108.90 27.27 22.52
CA PRO A 279 -110.23 27.30 23.10
C PRO A 279 -111.17 26.45 22.23
N ILE A 280 -111.69 25.37 22.81
CA ILE A 280 -112.80 24.60 22.24
C ILE A 280 -114.02 25.53 22.21
N VAL A 281 -114.31 26.07 21.03
CA VAL A 281 -115.60 26.67 20.72
C VAL A 281 -116.57 25.52 20.48
N ASN A 282 -117.41 25.20 21.47
CA ASN A 282 -118.60 24.37 21.25
C ASN A 282 -119.65 25.21 20.52
N PRO A 283 -120.11 24.84 19.32
CA PRO A 283 -121.35 25.37 18.79
C PRO A 283 -122.51 24.68 19.50
N LEU A 284 -123.44 25.50 19.98
CA LEU A 284 -124.78 25.12 20.38
C LEU A 284 -125.43 24.22 19.33
N GLN A 285 -125.88 23.02 19.72
CA GLN A 285 -127.25 22.47 19.55
C GLN A 285 -127.31 20.99 19.93
#